data_AF-A0A2V9IPB0-F1
#
_entry.id   AF-A0A2V9IPB0-F1
#
_cell.length_a   1.000
_cell.length_b   1.000
_cell.length_c   1.000
_cell.angle_alpha   90.00
_cell.angle_beta   90.00
_cell.angle_gamma   90.00
#
_symmetry.space_group_name_H-M   'P 1'
#
loop_
_entity.id
_entity.type
_entity.pdbx_description
1 polymer ?
#
loop_
_entity_poly.entity_id
_entity_poly.type
_entity_poly.pdbx_seq_one_letter_code
_entity_poly.pdbx_strand_id
1 'polypeptide(L)' 'MRYWHPSTEEAVHEIHAQPLRSLVLLPLYPQYSRTTAGSSLNEWNRRYQPNKAAREGGDCPAVRVVRQFYDHPAYLDAVV' A
#
# COMPACT_ATOMS: atom_id res chain seq x y z
N MET A 1 9.19 2.38 3.52
CA MET A 1 8.15 2.34 4.53
C MET A 1 8.21 3.63 5.29
N ARG A 2 7.22 3.90 6.15
CA ARG A 2 6.87 5.27 6.54
C ARG A 2 8.06 6.13 6.97
N TYR A 3 9.03 5.52 7.67
CA TYR A 3 10.24 6.19 8.18
C TYR A 3 11.55 5.43 7.89
N TRP A 4 11.54 4.38 7.06
CA TRP A 4 12.74 3.59 6.74
C TRP A 4 12.66 2.95 5.35
N HIS A 5 13.79 2.45 4.85
CA HIS A 5 13.89 1.82 3.53
C HIS A 5 13.30 0.40 3.50
N PRO A 6 12.80 -0.04 2.33
CA PRO A 6 12.58 0.74 1.10
C PRO A 6 11.39 1.69 1.27
N SER A 7 11.55 3.00 1.09
CA SER A 7 10.57 4.09 1.22
C SER A 7 9.31 3.89 0.36
N THR A 8 8.25 4.65 0.61
CA THR A 8 7.01 4.59 -0.21
C THR A 8 7.29 4.96 -1.66
N GLU A 9 8.22 5.87 -1.92
CA GLU A 9 8.58 6.30 -3.26
C GLU A 9 9.39 5.26 -4.02
N GLU A 10 10.37 4.63 -3.36
CA GLU A 10 11.10 3.48 -3.92
C GLU A 10 10.12 2.37 -4.32
N ALA A 11 9.17 2.04 -3.44
CA ALA A 11 8.14 1.05 -3.74
C ALA A 11 7.23 1.45 -4.92
N VAL A 12 6.85 2.74 -5.04
CA VAL A 12 6.05 3.24 -6.17
C VAL A 12 6.84 3.13 -7.48
N HIS A 13 8.13 3.45 -7.49
CA HIS A 13 8.98 3.28 -8.66
C HIS A 13 9.08 1.81 -9.10
N GLU A 14 9.27 0.89 -8.15
CA GLU A 14 9.29 -0.55 -8.44
C GLU A 14 7.96 -1.06 -9.01
N ILE A 15 6.83 -0.54 -8.52
CA ILE A 15 5.49 -0.87 -9.02
C ILE A 15 5.30 -0.41 -10.46
N HIS A 16 5.76 0.80 -10.81
CA HIS A 16 5.65 1.31 -12.19
C HIS A 16 6.58 0.59 -13.18
N ALA A 17 7.65 -0.05 -12.70
CA ALA A 17 8.56 -0.84 -13.53
C ALA A 17 8.00 -2.25 -13.87
N GLN A 18 6.86 -2.64 -13.31
CA GLN A 18 6.30 -3.99 -13.45
C GLN A 18 4.90 -3.96 -14.09
N PRO A 19 4.56 -4.90 -14.99
CA PRO A 19 3.23 -5.00 -15.59
C PRO A 19 2.24 -5.63 -14.61
N LEU A 20 1.79 -4.85 -13.61
CA LEU A 20 0.86 -5.32 -12.59
C LEU A 20 -0.58 -5.02 -12.99
N ARG A 21 -1.47 -6.03 -12.83
CA ARG A 21 -2.91 -5.87 -13.03
C ARG A 21 -3.62 -5.26 -11.80
N SER A 22 -3.14 -5.62 -10.61
CA SER A 22 -3.75 -5.22 -9.34
C SER A 22 -2.72 -5.06 -8.24
N LEU A 23 -2.98 -4.13 -7.34
CA LEU A 23 -2.15 -3.84 -6.18
C LEU A 23 -2.99 -3.89 -4.91
N VAL A 24 -2.47 -4.52 -3.87
CA VAL A 24 -3.09 -4.53 -2.53
C VAL A 24 -2.21 -3.79 -1.55
N LEU A 25 -2.73 -2.73 -0.95
CA LEU A 25 -2.10 -2.07 0.19
C LEU A 25 -2.56 -2.77 1.47
N LEU A 26 -1.65 -3.52 2.08
CA LEU A 26 -1.85 -4.24 3.33
C LEU A 26 -0.99 -3.61 4.44
N PRO A 27 -1.55 -2.78 5.32
CA PRO A 27 -0.86 -2.32 6.52
C PRO A 27 -0.46 -3.51 7.40
N LEU A 28 0.71 -3.46 8.03
CA LEU A 28 1.16 -4.51 8.96
C LEU A 28 0.53 -4.41 10.36
N TYR A 29 -0.36 -3.43 10.56
CA TYR A 29 -1.11 -3.25 11.79
C TYR A 29 -2.53 -3.80 11.58
N PRO A 30 -2.94 -4.86 12.31
CA PRO A 30 -4.28 -5.43 12.18
C PRO A 30 -5.38 -4.43 12.54
N GLN A 31 -5.15 -3.58 13.54
CA GLN A 31 -6.05 -2.51 13.96
C GLN A 31 -5.73 -1.21 13.20
N TYR A 32 -6.76 -0.57 12.69
CA TYR A 32 -6.60 0.76 12.08
C TYR A 32 -6.31 1.81 13.16
N SER A 33 -5.24 2.60 12.94
CA SER A 33 -5.05 3.88 13.59
C SER A 33 -4.69 4.95 12.56
N ARG A 34 -5.20 6.17 12.80
CA ARG A 34 -4.89 7.34 11.98
C ARG A 34 -3.39 7.67 12.00
N THR A 35 -2.69 7.40 13.10
CA THR A 35 -1.26 7.70 13.27
C THR A 35 -0.34 6.66 12.64
N THR A 36 -0.83 5.46 12.30
CA THR A 36 -0.04 4.37 11.70
C THR A 36 -0.47 4.07 10.26
N ALA A 37 -1.48 3.22 10.06
CA ALA A 37 -2.02 2.86 8.76
C ALA A 37 -2.51 4.09 7.98
N GLY A 38 -3.25 5.00 8.65
CA GLY A 38 -3.69 6.25 8.05
C GLY A 38 -2.54 7.14 7.55
N SER A 39 -1.48 7.28 8.35
CA SER A 39 -0.27 8.03 7.97
C SER A 39 0.42 7.42 6.74
N SER A 40 0.49 6.09 6.67
CA SER A 40 1.11 5.36 5.55
C SER A 40 0.29 5.45 4.26
N LEU A 41 -1.05 5.34 4.35
CA LEU A 41 -1.94 5.49 3.20
C LEU A 41 -1.93 6.93 2.66
N ASN A 42 -1.84 7.93 3.54
CA ASN A 42 -1.68 9.32 3.12
C ASN A 42 -0.35 9.55 2.38
N GLU A 43 0.73 8.87 2.79
CA GLU A 43 2.00 8.92 2.07
C GLU A 43 1.91 8.25 0.71
N TRP A 44 1.26 7.08 0.63
CA TRP A 44 0.97 6.42 -0.63
C TRP A 44 0.24 7.37 -1.59
N ASN A 45 -0.85 8.00 -1.16
CA ASN A 45 -1.62 8.92 -2.02
C ASN A 45 -0.81 10.14 -2.49
N ARG A 46 0.20 10.59 -1.73
CA ARG A 46 1.09 11.67 -2.16
C ARG A 46 2.05 11.24 -3.27
N ARG A 47 2.57 10.02 -3.18
CA ARG A 47 3.63 9.50 -4.07
C ARG A 47 3.07 8.77 -5.29
N TYR A 48 1.97 8.03 -5.14
CA TYR A 48 1.32 7.31 -6.22
C TYR A 48 0.36 8.22 -6.98
N GLN A 49 0.82 8.75 -8.12
CA GLN A 49 0.04 9.62 -9.00
C GLN A 49 -0.26 8.91 -10.32
N PRO A 50 -1.43 8.25 -10.45
CA PRO A 50 -1.75 7.43 -11.64
C PRO A 50 -1.75 8.26 -12.93
N ASN A 51 -2.13 9.54 -12.86
CA ASN A 51 -2.08 10.44 -14.02
C ASN A 51 -0.66 10.70 -14.53
N LYS A 52 0.36 10.64 -13.65
CA LYS A 52 1.76 10.80 -14.04
C LYS A 52 2.25 9.54 -14.76
N ALA A 53 1.98 8.37 -14.18
CA ALA A 53 2.34 7.09 -14.77
C ALA A 53 1.68 6.86 -16.14
N ALA A 54 0.40 7.19 -16.29
CA ALA A 54 -0.30 7.09 -17.57
C ALA A 54 0.31 7.99 -18.67
N ARG A 55 0.83 9.17 -18.31
CA ARG A 55 1.53 10.07 -19.26
C ARG A 55 2.90 9.55 -19.68
N GLU A 56 3.55 8.79 -18.80
CA GLU A 56 4.87 8.20 -19.02
C GLU A 56 4.77 6.79 -19.65
N GLY A 57 3.56 6.35 -20.05
CA GLY A 57 3.31 5.05 -20.67
C GLY A 57 3.36 3.87 -19.69
N GLY A 58 3.33 4.14 -18.39
CA GLY A 58 3.36 3.12 -17.33
C GLY A 58 1.98 2.59 -16.96
N ASP A 59 1.95 1.32 -16.55
CA ASP A 59 0.74 0.66 -16.08
C ASP A 59 0.24 1.24 -14.74
N CYS A 60 -1.09 1.34 -14.62
CA CYS A 60 -1.79 1.79 -13.42
C CYS A 60 -2.69 0.65 -12.89
N PRO A 61 -2.17 -0.26 -12.06
CA PRO A 61 -2.95 -1.36 -11.50
C PRO A 61 -4.14 -0.87 -10.68
N ALA A 62 -5.21 -1.66 -10.64
CA ALA A 62 -6.31 -1.43 -9.72
C ALA A 62 -5.83 -1.59 -8.27
N VAL A 63 -5.92 -0.52 -7.47
CA VAL A 63 -5.47 -0.50 -6.07
C VAL A 63 -6.62 -0.85 -5.13
N ARG A 64 -6.41 -1.85 -4.26
CA ARG A 64 -7.32 -2.21 -3.17
C ARG A 64 -6.62 -2.02 -1.83
N VAL A 65 -7.33 -1.54 -0.82
CA VAL A 65 -6.78 -1.27 0.51
C VAL A 65 -7.44 -2.17 1.54
N VAL A 66 -6.64 -2.93 2.29
CA VAL A 66 -7.11 -3.62 3.48
C VAL A 66 -6.97 -2.65 4.65
N ARG A 67 -8.08 -2.11 5.14
CA ARG A 67 -8.04 -1.06 6.16
C ARG A 67 -7.70 -1.60 7.55
N GLN A 68 -8.22 -2.77 7.89
CA GLN A 68 -8.04 -3.47 9.16
C GLN A 68 -8.38 -4.95 8.96
N PHE A 69 -7.84 -5.82 9.82
CA PHE A 69 -8.06 -7.26 9.79
C PHE A 69 -7.88 -7.92 11.17
N TYR A 70 -8.07 -7.17 12.25
CA TYR A 70 -7.88 -7.67 13.62
C TYR A 70 -8.82 -8.81 14.03
N ASP A 71 -9.96 -8.94 13.35
CA ASP A 71 -10.99 -9.96 13.56
C ASP A 71 -10.94 -11.08 12.50
N HIS A 72 -9.93 -11.08 11.63
CA HIS A 72 -9.78 -12.10 10.61
C HIS A 72 -9.47 -13.46 11.26
N PRO A 73 -10.21 -14.54 10.95
CA PRO A 73 -10.03 -15.85 11.61
C PRO A 73 -8.58 -16.34 11.59
N ALA A 74 -7.91 -16.31 10.44
CA ALA A 74 -6.51 -16.73 10.33
C ALA A 74 -5.52 -15.84 11.11
N TYR A 75 -5.86 -14.57 11.39
CA TYR A 75 -5.04 -13.73 12.25
C TYR A 75 -5.25 -14.13 13.72
N LEU A 76 -6.49 -14.38 14.13
CA LEU A 76 -6.83 -14.86 15.46
C LEU A 76 -6.19 -16.24 15.75
N ASP A 77 -6.26 -17.16 14.80
CA ASP A 77 -5.65 -18.49 14.90
C ASP A 77 -4.12 -18.45 15.03
N ALA A 78 -3.47 -17.38 14.54
CA ALA A 78 -2.01 -17.23 14.59
C ALA A 78 -1.48 -16.64 15.90
N VAL A 79 -2.35 -16.03 16.73
CA VAL A 79 -1.98 -15.38 17.99
C VAL A 79 -2.42 -16.16 19.23
N VAL A 80 -3.14 -17.27 19.05
CA VAL A 80 -3.60 -18.19 20.10
C VAL A 80 -2.85 -19.51 19.98
#